data_AF-A0A7V0U425-F1
#
_entry.id   AF-A0A7V0U425-F1
#
_cell.length_a   1.000
_cell.length_b   1.000
_cell.length_c   1.000
_cell.angle_alpha   90.00
_cell.angle_beta   90.00
_cell.angle_gamma   90.00
#
_symmetry.space_group_name_H-M   'P 1'
#
loop_
_entity.id
_entity.type
_entity.pdbx_description
1 polymer ?
#
loop_
_entity_poly.entity_id
_entity_poly.type
_entity_poly.pdbx_seq_one_letter_code
_entity_poly.pdbx_strand_id
1 'polypeptide(L)'
;MGVSSDFSAGSCDLQFAWLRPYRDEVKDPDSEVQDLDACYGRVNFKPAPQAGVGLFGVYFKGDSDRSDPATYATITSQNYQLKKFNNNYELDLFTLGCDGQANVGSFFCNWDFMYQTGSIDNANFKESYNGWDYLVVIL
;
A
#
# COMPACT_ATOMS: atom_id res chain seq x y z
N MET A 1 5.68 7.62 -11.54
CA MET A 1 6.59 6.96 -12.51
C MET A 1 7.10 5.67 -11.89
N GLY A 2 7.65 4.72 -12.64
CA GLY A 2 8.16 3.49 -12.04
C GLY A 2 8.92 2.62 -13.03
N VAL A 3 9.60 1.61 -12.51
CA VAL A 3 10.32 0.59 -13.28
C VAL A 3 9.80 -0.77 -12.82
N SER A 4 9.41 -1.61 -13.77
CA SER A 4 9.07 -3.01 -13.51
C SER A 4 9.97 -3.93 -14.33
N SER A 5 10.17 -5.14 -13.82
CA SER A 5 10.95 -6.19 -14.47
C SER A 5 10.34 -7.53 -14.15
N ASP A 6 10.15 -8.32 -15.20
CA ASP A 6 9.56 -9.65 -15.15
C ASP A 6 10.59 -10.67 -15.65
N PHE A 7 10.74 -11.77 -14.93
CA PHE A 7 11.67 -12.84 -15.24
C PHE A 7 10.93 -14.17 -15.16
N SER A 8 11.04 -15.00 -16.19
CA SER A 8 10.50 -16.35 -16.19
C SER A 8 11.62 -17.38 -16.16
N ALA A 9 11.54 -18.33 -15.23
CA ALA A 9 12.48 -19.43 -15.09
C ALA A 9 11.72 -20.75 -14.83
N GLY A 10 11.45 -21.50 -15.89
CA GLY A 10 10.75 -22.77 -15.80
C GLY A 10 9.29 -22.59 -15.36
N SER A 11 8.92 -23.23 -14.24
CA SER A 11 7.56 -23.15 -13.66
C SER A 11 7.38 -21.96 -12.70
N CYS A 12 8.36 -21.06 -12.62
CA CYS A 12 8.34 -19.89 -11.76
C CYS A 12 8.44 -18.60 -12.58
N ASP A 13 7.61 -17.63 -12.24
CA ASP A 13 7.66 -16.26 -12.74
C ASP A 13 7.95 -15.32 -11.58
N LEU A 14 8.96 -14.46 -11.73
CA LEU A 14 9.38 -13.47 -10.77
C LEU A 14 9.08 -12.07 -11.31
N GLN A 15 8.47 -11.24 -10.49
CA GLN A 15 8.17 -9.86 -10.80
C GLN A 15 8.75 -8.95 -9.73
N PHE A 16 9.43 -7.90 -10.17
CA PHE A 16 9.89 -6.82 -9.32
C PHE A 16 9.42 -5.50 -9.90
N ALA A 17 8.92 -4.61 -9.05
CA ALA A 17 8.58 -3.27 -9.48
C ALA A 17 8.94 -2.25 -8.41
N TRP A 18 9.47 -1.11 -8.84
CA TRP A 18 9.50 0.10 -8.06
C TRP A 18 8.52 1.08 -8.68
N LEU A 19 7.56 1.55 -7.90
CA LEU A 19 6.46 2.38 -8.34
C LEU A 19 6.40 3.62 -7.46
N ARG A 20 6.50 4.79 -8.08
CA ARG A 20 6.09 6.06 -7.50
C ARG A 20 4.66 6.36 -7.93
N PRO A 21 3.64 6.12 -7.08
CA PRO A 21 2.26 6.46 -7.36
C PRO A 21 2.13 7.95 -7.72
N TYR A 22 1.58 8.23 -8.90
CA TYR A 22 1.27 9.59 -9.33
C TYR A 22 -0.05 10.03 -8.68
N ARG A 23 -0.08 11.18 -7.99
CA ARG A 23 -1.34 11.85 -7.60
C ARG A 23 -1.59 13.03 -8.53
N ASP A 24 -2.79 13.08 -9.09
CA ASP A 24 -3.27 14.12 -10.02
C ASP A 24 -3.82 15.35 -9.28
N GLU A 25 -3.61 15.44 -7.96
CA GLU A 25 -4.17 16.48 -7.10
C GLU A 25 -3.09 17.50 -6.70
N VAL A 26 -2.39 18.07 -7.68
CA VAL A 26 -1.60 19.28 -7.47
C VAL A 26 -2.57 20.45 -7.48
N LYS A 27 -3.22 20.72 -6.34
CA LYS A 27 -4.02 21.95 -6.17
C LYS A 27 -3.16 23.19 -5.90
N ASP A 28 -1.88 22.99 -5.53
CA ASP A 28 -0.93 24.05 -5.23
C ASP A 28 0.44 23.68 -5.81
N PRO A 29 1.15 24.57 -6.54
CA PRO A 29 2.52 24.33 -7.01
C PRO A 29 3.52 23.93 -5.91
N ASP A 30 3.22 24.21 -4.64
CA ASP A 30 4.03 23.82 -3.47
C ASP A 30 3.56 22.49 -2.80
N SER A 31 2.62 21.77 -3.42
CA SER A 31 2.15 20.47 -2.92
C SER A 31 3.14 19.35 -3.25
N GLU A 32 4.17 19.20 -2.43
CA GLU A 32 5.18 18.15 -2.53
C GLU A 32 4.58 16.79 -2.13
N VAL A 33 3.88 16.12 -3.05
CA VAL A 33 3.52 14.69 -2.92
C VAL A 33 4.64 13.82 -3.53
N GLN A 34 5.88 14.32 -3.54
CA GLN A 34 6.95 13.77 -4.37
C GLN A 34 7.56 12.47 -3.85
N ASP A 35 7.31 12.10 -2.59
CA ASP A 35 8.17 11.18 -1.85
C ASP A 35 7.50 9.88 -1.39
N LEU A 36 6.36 9.49 -1.98
CA LEU A 36 5.79 8.16 -1.76
C LEU A 36 6.34 7.17 -2.78
N ASP A 37 7.17 6.24 -2.33
CA ASP A 37 7.73 5.15 -3.12
C ASP A 37 7.18 3.80 -2.67
N ALA A 38 6.96 2.90 -3.64
CA ALA A 38 6.53 1.54 -3.38
C ALA A 38 7.47 0.55 -4.07
N CYS A 39 8.02 -0.38 -3.30
CA CYS A 39 8.76 -1.53 -3.79
C CYS A 39 7.86 -2.76 -3.75
N TYR A 40 7.79 -3.47 -4.86
CA TYR A 40 6.97 -4.66 -5.03
C TYR A 40 7.83 -5.82 -5.50
N GLY A 41 7.61 -6.98 -4.90
CA GLY A 41 8.18 -8.25 -5.34
C GLY A 41 7.12 -9.33 -5.33
N ARG A 42 7.15 -10.19 -6.34
CA ARG A 42 6.26 -11.35 -6.43
C ARG A 42 6.96 -12.53 -7.07
N VAL A 43 6.64 -13.72 -6.56
CA VAL A 43 6.92 -14.99 -7.21
C VAL A 43 5.62 -15.72 -7.46
N ASN A 44 5.38 -16.11 -8.70
CA ASN A 44 4.31 -17.01 -9.08
C ASN A 44 4.92 -18.37 -9.43
N PHE A 45 4.28 -19.43 -8.99
CA PHE A 45 4.67 -20.77 -9.41
C PHE A 45 3.45 -21.69 -9.53
N LYS A 46 3.60 -22.71 -10.36
CA LYS A 46 2.56 -23.72 -10.61
C LYS A 46 2.99 -25.05 -9.99
N PRO A 47 2.64 -25.34 -8.72
CA PRO A 47 3.02 -26.60 -8.08
C PRO A 47 2.33 -27.82 -8.72
N ALA A 48 1.21 -27.62 -9.43
CA ALA A 48 0.53 -28.63 -10.24
C ALA A 48 -0.11 -27.97 -11.46
N PRO A 49 -0.43 -28.70 -12.54
CA PRO A 49 -1.05 -28.13 -13.75
C PRO A 49 -2.36 -27.39 -13.48
N GLN A 50 -3.10 -27.79 -12.45
CA GLN A 50 -4.40 -27.24 -12.07
C GLN A 50 -4.33 -26.28 -10.87
N ALA A 51 -3.13 -25.96 -10.37
CA ALA A 51 -2.94 -25.08 -9.23
C ALA A 51 -1.91 -23.99 -9.53
N GLY A 52 -2.24 -22.75 -9.16
CA GLY A 52 -1.33 -21.60 -9.22
C GLY A 52 -1.22 -20.96 -7.85
N VAL A 53 0.00 -20.59 -7.45
CA VAL A 53 0.28 -19.93 -6.18
C VAL A 53 1.16 -18.72 -6.45
N GLY A 54 0.79 -17.59 -5.86
CA GLY A 54 1.55 -16.36 -5.82
C GLY A 54 1.94 -16.02 -4.39
N LEU A 55 3.21 -15.68 -4.18
CA LEU A 55 3.68 -15.03 -2.96
C LEU A 55 4.14 -13.63 -3.33
N PHE A 56 3.67 -12.62 -2.62
CA PHE A 56 4.01 -11.24 -2.91
C PHE A 56 4.32 -10.44 -1.65
N GLY A 57 5.11 -9.39 -1.84
CA GLY A 57 5.43 -8.41 -0.84
C GLY A 57 5.37 -7.02 -1.45
N VAL A 58 4.78 -6.07 -0.72
CA VAL A 58 4.79 -4.65 -1.06
C VAL A 58 5.33 -3.89 0.13
N TYR A 59 6.29 -3.00 -0.11
CA TYR A 59 6.80 -2.07 0.88
C TYR A 59 6.53 -0.66 0.38
N PHE A 60 5.77 0.11 1.15
CA PHE A 60 5.54 1.53 0.92
C PHE A 60 6.38 2.35 1.89
N LYS A 61 7.09 3.33 1.36
CA LYS A 61 7.82 4.32 2.14
C LYS A 61 7.46 5.73 1.68
N GLY A 62 7.09 6.58 2.62
CA GLY A 62 6.89 8.01 2.41
C GLY A 62 7.59 8.79 3.52
N ASP A 63 8.36 9.79 3.15
CA ASP A 63 8.99 10.73 4.09
C ASP A 63 8.34 12.11 3.93
N SER A 64 8.37 12.92 4.99
CA SER A 64 7.92 14.30 4.95
C SER A 64 9.10 15.24 5.24
N ASP A 65 9.48 16.07 4.27
CA ASP A 65 10.64 16.98 4.38
C ASP A 65 10.42 18.19 5.32
N ARG A 66 9.30 18.25 6.06
CA ARG A 66 8.99 19.39 6.95
C ARG A 66 9.56 19.22 8.35
N SER A 67 10.60 20.01 8.62
CA SER A 67 11.21 20.25 9.94
C SER A 67 10.40 21.18 10.86
N ASP A 68 9.09 21.33 10.61
CA ASP A 68 8.19 22.18 11.41
C ASP A 68 7.24 21.30 12.26
N PRO A 69 7.31 21.37 13.60
CA PRO A 69 6.38 20.63 14.44
C PRO A 69 4.97 21.22 14.30
N ALA A 70 4.07 20.40 13.75
CA ALA A 70 2.60 20.54 13.79
C ALA A 70 1.91 21.18 12.57
N THR A 71 1.79 20.39 11.50
CA THR A 71 0.55 20.42 10.70
C THR A 71 0.13 18.99 10.34
N TYR A 72 -0.38 18.27 11.35
CA TYR A 72 -0.84 16.89 11.21
C TYR A 72 -1.83 16.70 10.05
N ALA A 73 -1.62 15.65 9.26
CA ALA A 73 -2.60 15.21 8.27
C ALA A 73 -3.85 14.67 8.97
N THR A 74 -5.02 15.28 8.74
CA THR A 74 -6.26 14.84 9.40
C THR A 74 -6.87 13.65 8.67
N ILE A 75 -6.91 12.49 9.31
CA ILE A 75 -7.54 11.25 8.85
C ILE A 75 -8.96 11.17 9.42
N THR A 76 -9.96 10.90 8.57
CA THR A 76 -11.33 10.63 9.01
C THR A 76 -11.74 9.20 8.61
N SER A 77 -12.72 8.61 9.29
CA SER A 77 -13.26 7.28 8.95
C SER A 77 -13.81 7.17 7.52
N GLN A 78 -14.25 8.30 6.95
CA GLN A 78 -14.77 8.39 5.58
C GLN A 78 -13.65 8.59 4.53
N ASN A 79 -12.44 8.96 4.96
CA ASN A 79 -11.29 9.28 4.13
C ASN A 79 -10.03 8.51 4.54
N TYR A 80 -10.18 7.25 4.97
CA TYR A 80 -9.07 6.37 5.41
C TYR A 80 -8.12 5.93 4.28
N GLN A 81 -8.40 6.34 3.04
CA GLN A 81 -7.56 6.03 1.90
C GLN A 81 -6.24 6.80 2.06
N LEU A 82 -5.11 6.09 2.10
CA LEU A 82 -3.74 6.65 2.11
C LEU A 82 -3.55 7.82 1.11
N LYS A 83 -4.30 7.77 0.00
CA LYS A 83 -4.35 8.81 -1.06
C LYS A 83 -4.93 10.15 -0.63
N LYS A 84 -5.52 10.28 0.56
CA LYS A 84 -6.13 11.50 1.09
C LYS A 84 -5.40 12.08 2.29
N PHE A 85 -4.30 11.45 2.72
CA PHE A 85 -3.46 12.03 3.75
C PHE A 85 -2.77 13.28 3.16
N ASN A 86 -2.90 14.41 3.88
CA ASN A 86 -2.19 15.66 3.61
C ASN A 86 -0.69 15.42 3.75
N ASN A 87 0.17 16.05 2.94
CA ASN A 87 1.58 15.68 2.69
C ASN A 87 2.57 15.73 3.89
N ASN A 88 2.09 15.77 5.13
CA ASN A 88 2.91 15.86 6.33
C ASN A 88 2.76 14.59 7.20
N TYR A 89 2.89 13.41 6.60
CA TYR A 89 2.87 12.14 7.33
C TYR A 89 4.04 11.27 6.89
N GLU A 90 4.62 10.56 7.85
CA GLU A 90 5.60 9.52 7.56
C GLU A 90 4.84 8.20 7.39
N LEU A 91 5.18 7.47 6.33
CA LEU A 91 4.54 6.20 6.00
C LEU A 91 5.58 5.11 5.86
N ASP A 92 5.44 4.07 6.67
CA ASP A 92 6.15 2.82 6.48
C ASP A 92 5.12 1.71 6.56
N LEU A 93 4.74 1.13 5.42
CA LEU A 93 3.81 0.00 5.38
C LEU A 93 4.41 -1.16 4.63
N PHE A 94 4.37 -2.32 5.28
CA PHE A 94 4.78 -3.58 4.70
C PHE A 94 3.59 -4.52 4.61
N THR A 95 3.36 -5.04 3.41
CA THR A 95 2.33 -6.05 3.14
C THR A 95 3.00 -7.31 2.62
N LEU A 96 2.67 -8.44 3.23
CA LEU A 96 2.97 -9.76 2.69
C LEU A 96 1.67 -10.44 2.33
N GLY A 97 1.66 -11.14 1.21
CA GLY A 97 0.48 -11.87 0.77
C GLY A 97 0.79 -13.19 0.09
N CYS A 98 -0.21 -14.06 0.14
CA CYS A 98 -0.26 -15.33 -0.55
C CYS A 98 -1.63 -15.46 -1.20
N ASP A 99 -1.64 -15.57 -2.52
CA ASP A 99 -2.85 -15.77 -3.31
C ASP A 99 -2.69 -16.99 -4.21
N GLY A 100 -3.81 -17.47 -4.73
CA GLY A 100 -3.76 -18.59 -5.64
C GLY A 100 -5.13 -19.11 -6.04
N GLN A 101 -5.05 -20.14 -6.86
CA GLN A 101 -6.20 -20.86 -7.37
C GLN A 101 -5.89 -22.34 -7.49
N ALA A 102 -6.91 -23.19 -7.30
CA ALA A 102 -6.82 -24.62 -7.55
C ALA A 102 -8.13 -25.14 -8.13
N ASN A 103 -8.02 -25.99 -9.16
CA ASN A 103 -9.13 -26.72 -9.76
C ASN A 103 -8.92 -28.23 -9.55
N VAL A 104 -9.89 -28.89 -8.94
CA VAL A 104 -9.89 -30.35 -8.73
C VAL A 104 -11.20 -30.92 -9.25
N GLY A 105 -11.18 -31.39 -10.51
CA GLY A 105 -12.39 -31.84 -11.20
C GLY A 105 -13.37 -30.68 -11.41
N SER A 106 -14.58 -30.80 -10.85
CA SER A 106 -15.59 -29.73 -10.87
C SER A 106 -15.50 -28.75 -9.70
N PHE A 107 -14.60 -28.99 -8.75
CA PHE A 107 -14.37 -28.09 -7.62
C PHE A 107 -13.31 -27.05 -7.98
N PHE A 108 -13.57 -25.78 -7.65
CA PHE A 108 -12.62 -24.69 -7.80
C PHE A 108 -12.52 -23.90 -6.50
N CYS A 109 -11.32 -23.42 -6.19
CA CYS A 109 -11.06 -22.56 -5.04
C CYS A 109 -10.07 -21.47 -5.45
N ASN A 110 -10.38 -20.23 -5.09
CA ASN A 110 -9.46 -19.10 -5.14
C ASN A 110 -9.27 -18.58 -3.73
N TRP A 111 -8.06 -18.19 -3.37
CA TRP A 111 -7.76 -17.61 -2.08
C TRP A 111 -6.84 -16.41 -2.23
N ASP A 112 -6.94 -15.49 -1.29
CA ASP A 112 -6.04 -14.36 -1.12
C ASP A 112 -5.93 -14.09 0.39
N PHE A 113 -4.71 -14.18 0.90
CA PHE A 113 -4.37 -13.90 2.28
C PHE A 113 -3.34 -12.77 2.29
N MET A 114 -3.66 -11.69 2.98
CA MET A 114 -2.77 -10.55 3.14
C MET A 114 -2.58 -10.23 4.61
N TYR A 115 -1.34 -9.97 4.99
CA TYR A 115 -0.96 -9.42 6.27
C TYR A 115 -0.25 -8.09 6.04
N GLN A 116 -0.80 -7.02 6.59
CA GLN A 116 -0.25 -5.67 6.50
C GLN A 116 0.14 -5.19 7.90
N THR A 117 1.34 -4.62 8.01
CA THR A 117 1.90 -4.05 9.23
C THR A 117 2.68 -2.78 8.89
N GLY A 118 3.04 -2.00 9.90
CA GLY A 118 3.85 -0.80 9.74
C GLY A 118 3.36 0.35 10.62
N SER A 119 3.77 1.56 10.30
CA SER A 119 3.36 2.78 10.99
C SER A 119 2.87 3.85 10.01
N ILE A 120 1.98 4.68 10.54
CA ILE A 120 1.59 5.95 9.95
C ILE A 120 1.85 6.97 11.05
N ASP A 121 2.93 7.71 10.93
CA ASP A 121 3.36 8.66 11.94
C ASP A 121 3.03 10.10 11.52
N ASN A 122 2.91 10.99 12.50
CA ASN A 122 2.56 12.41 12.28
C ASN A 122 1.18 12.65 11.62
N ALA A 123 0.26 11.69 11.75
CA ALA A 123 -1.14 11.84 11.35
C ALA A 123 -2.07 12.05 12.55
N ASN A 124 -3.03 12.98 12.43
CA ASN A 124 -4.10 13.16 13.41
C ASN A 124 -5.33 12.40 12.96
N PHE A 125 -5.86 11.50 13.78
CA PHE A 125 -7.20 10.95 13.54
C PHE A 125 -8.25 11.89 14.13
N LYS A 126 -9.13 12.42 13.26
CA LYS A 126 -10.24 13.28 13.65
C LYS A 126 -11.52 12.72 13.06
N GLU A 127 -12.46 12.38 13.93
CA GLU A 127 -13.79 11.97 13.51
C GLU A 127 -14.76 13.12 13.72
N SER A 128 -15.48 13.50 12.66
CA SER A 128 -16.55 14.49 12.77
C SER A 128 -17.88 13.76 12.67
N TYR A 129 -18.60 13.71 13.78
CA TYR A 129 -19.94 13.14 13.84
C TYR A 129 -20.90 14.24 14.28
N ASN A 130 -21.85 14.58 13.41
CA ASN A 130 -22.90 15.56 13.69
C ASN A 130 -22.38 16.97 14.10
N GLY A 131 -21.26 17.42 13.50
CA GLY A 131 -20.68 18.74 13.76
C GLY A 131 -19.82 18.83 15.01
N TRP A 132 -19.57 17.71 15.69
CA TRP A 132 -18.64 17.62 16.82
C TRP A 132 -17.36 16.90 16.39
N ASP A 133 -16.24 17.52 16.72
CA ASP A 133 -14.91 17.03 16.41
C ASP A 133 -14.35 16.23 17.59
N TYR A 134 -14.15 14.93 17.38
CA TYR A 134 -13.50 14.06 18.36
C TYR A 134 -12.05 13.85 17.95
N LEU A 135 -11.14 14.25 18.83
CA LEU A 135 -9.71 14.01 18.66
C LEU A 135 -9.37 12.69 19.34
N VAL A 136 -8.97 11.70 18.54
CA VAL A 136 -8.49 10.42 19.06
C VAL A 136 -6.98 10.40 18.85
N VAL A 137 -6.23 10.47 19.95
CA VAL A 137 -4.79 10.24 19.93
C VAL A 137 -4.59 8.73 19.77
N ILE A 138 -4.09 8.32 18.60
CA ILE A 138 -3.64 6.95 18.38
C ILE A 138 -2.21 6.91 18.94
N LEU A 139 -2.01 6.16 20.03
CA LEU A 139 -0.69 5.87 20.64
C LEU A 139 0.02 4.76 19.88
#